data_AF-A0AAJ2IA80-F1
#
_entry.id   AF-A0AAJ2IA80-F1
#
_cell.length_a   1.000
_cell.length_b   1.000
_cell.length_c   1.000
_cell.angle_alpha   90.00
_cell.angle_beta   90.00
_cell.angle_gamma   90.00
#
_symmetry.space_group_name_H-M   'P 1'
#
loop_
_entity.id
_entity.type
_entity.pdbx_description
1 polymer ?
#
loop_
_entity_poly.entity_id
_entity_poly.type
_entity_poly.pdbx_seq_one_letter_code
_entity_poly.pdbx_strand_id
1 'polypeptide(L)'
;MRMTKTHVTKLVARAAIVGALTTAPFGMLASTAHAAGGNWDAVAQCESGGNWAINTGNGYYGGLQFSMSTWQANGGTGNPADASREEQIRVAENVLATQGPGAWPVCGANL
;
A
#
# COMPACT_ATOMS: atom_id res chain seq x y z
N MET A 1 -40.19 22.03 -5.58
CA MET A 1 -38.99 21.33 -5.06
C MET A 1 -39.47 20.13 -4.23
N ARG A 2 -39.22 18.82 -4.45
CA ARG A 2 -38.06 18.04 -4.97
C ARG A 2 -36.74 18.53 -4.36
N MET A 3 -35.94 17.82 -3.56
CA MET A 3 -35.94 16.41 -3.12
C MET A 3 -35.14 16.34 -1.79
N THR A 4 -35.51 15.35 -1.00
CA THR A 4 -35.10 14.90 0.33
C THR A 4 -33.61 14.62 0.60
N LYS A 5 -33.23 14.86 1.87
CA LYS A 5 -32.35 14.06 2.78
C LYS A 5 -30.84 13.99 2.51
N THR A 6 -30.11 14.91 3.16
CA THR A 6 -28.70 14.71 3.54
C THR A 6 -28.62 13.66 4.65
N HIS A 7 -28.26 12.42 4.31
CA HIS A 7 -27.92 11.40 5.30
C HIS A 7 -26.48 11.62 5.79
N VAL A 8 -26.32 12.43 6.84
CA VAL A 8 -25.09 12.45 7.64
C VAL A 8 -25.13 11.22 8.53
N THR A 9 -24.64 10.09 8.04
CA THR A 9 -24.46 8.88 8.85
C THR A 9 -23.26 9.10 9.77
N LYS A 10 -23.50 9.71 10.93
CA LYS A 10 -22.56 9.69 12.06
C LYS A 10 -22.48 8.24 12.55
N LEU A 11 -21.49 7.48 12.07
CA LEU A 11 -21.14 6.19 12.66
C LEU A 11 -20.48 6.46 14.02
N VAL A 12 -21.27 6.26 15.07
CA VAL A 12 -20.82 6.18 16.45
C VAL A 12 -20.01 4.90 16.58
N ALA A 13 -18.68 4.99 16.48
CA ALA A 13 -17.79 3.90 16.83
C ALA A 13 -17.70 3.82 18.37
N ARG A 14 -18.42 2.88 18.96
CA ARG A 14 -18.24 2.50 20.37
C ARG A 14 -16.93 1.72 20.48
N ALA A 15 -15.87 2.38 20.92
CA ALA A 15 -14.65 1.71 21.36
C ALA A 15 -14.93 1.06 22.73
N ALA A 16 -15.15 -0.25 22.75
CA ALA A 16 -15.04 -1.04 23.96
C ALA A 16 -13.56 -1.45 24.12
N ILE A 17 -12.84 -0.80 25.02
CA ILE A 17 -11.49 -1.23 25.43
C ILE A 17 -11.60 -1.77 26.84
N VAL A 18 -11.64 -3.10 26.96
CA VAL A 18 -11.33 -3.83 28.19
C VAL A 18 -10.22 -4.81 27.82
N GLY A 19 -9.02 -4.61 28.38
CA GLY A 19 -7.88 -5.48 28.16
C GLY A 19 -6.69 -5.03 28.99
N ALA A 20 -6.36 -5.81 30.02
CA ALA A 20 -5.43 -5.52 31.10
C ALA A 20 -3.96 -5.43 30.66
N LEU A 21 -3.19 -4.63 31.42
CA LEU A 21 -1.73 -4.46 31.33
C LEU A 21 -0.98 -5.80 31.42
N THR A 22 -0.33 -6.21 30.34
CA THR A 22 0.84 -7.11 30.37
C THR A 22 1.87 -6.64 29.32
N THR A 23 3.13 -6.78 29.68
CA THR A 23 4.38 -6.33 29.04
C THR A 23 4.43 -6.33 27.50
N ALA A 24 4.88 -5.21 26.91
CA ALA A 24 5.18 -5.05 25.47
C ALA A 24 6.36 -5.94 25.01
N PRO A 25 6.42 -6.34 23.73
CA PRO A 25 6.81 -5.40 22.67
C PRO A 25 5.88 -5.39 21.44
N PHE A 26 5.64 -4.18 20.95
CA PHE A 26 5.40 -3.79 19.56
C PHE A 26 4.84 -4.84 18.59
N GLY A 27 3.53 -4.82 18.44
CA GLY A 27 2.83 -5.30 17.25
C GLY A 27 1.59 -4.44 17.09
N MET A 28 1.77 -3.18 16.70
CA MET A 28 0.64 -2.34 16.30
C MET A 28 0.01 -3.02 15.09
N LEU A 29 -1.16 -3.63 15.25
CA LEU A 29 -2.02 -4.01 14.14
C LEU A 29 -2.46 -2.71 13.48
N ALA A 30 -1.62 -2.19 12.58
CA ALA A 30 -1.96 -1.09 11.70
C ALA A 30 -3.13 -1.59 10.85
N SER A 31 -4.32 -1.12 11.20
CA SER A 31 -5.52 -1.28 10.39
C SER A 31 -5.26 -0.49 9.12
N THR A 32 -4.78 -1.15 8.06
CA THR A 32 -4.55 -0.50 6.77
C THR A 32 -5.92 -0.15 6.20
N ALA A 33 -6.27 1.13 6.28
CA ALA A 33 -7.42 1.67 5.60
C ALA A 33 -7.29 1.33 4.10
N HIS A 34 -8.16 0.45 3.61
CA HIS A 34 -8.22 0.07 2.21
C HIS A 34 -8.76 1.26 1.40
N ALA A 35 -7.84 2.11 0.91
CA ALA A 35 -8.13 3.02 -0.17
C ALA A 35 -8.33 2.19 -1.45
N ALA A 36 -9.41 2.47 -2.18
CA ALA A 36 -9.80 1.77 -3.39
C ALA A 36 -8.67 1.80 -4.43
N GLY A 37 -8.08 0.65 -4.69
CA GLY A 37 -6.93 0.37 -5.56
C GLY A 37 -6.51 -1.08 -5.30
N GLY A 38 -5.78 -1.71 -6.23
CA GLY A 38 -5.43 -3.14 -6.14
C GLY A 38 -4.79 -3.54 -4.80
N ASN A 39 -4.77 -4.84 -4.46
CA ASN A 39 -4.22 -5.30 -3.19
C ASN A 39 -2.67 -5.26 -3.16
N TRP A 40 -2.12 -4.06 -3.20
CA TRP A 40 -0.68 -3.80 -3.23
C TRP A 40 0.06 -4.28 -1.99
N ASP A 41 -0.61 -4.39 -0.84
CA ASP A 41 -0.01 -5.02 0.34
C ASP A 41 0.25 -6.51 0.13
N ALA A 42 -0.66 -7.23 -0.54
CA ALA A 42 -0.43 -8.63 -0.88
C ALA A 42 0.71 -8.78 -1.90
N VAL A 43 0.81 -7.85 -2.86
CA VAL A 43 1.94 -7.79 -3.80
C VAL A 43 3.24 -7.56 -3.03
N ALA A 44 3.28 -6.55 -2.16
CA ALA A 44 4.46 -6.25 -1.36
C ALA A 44 4.84 -7.41 -0.43
N GLN A 45 3.86 -8.12 0.12
CA GLN A 45 4.09 -9.31 0.93
C GLN A 45 4.77 -10.42 0.12
N CYS A 46 4.36 -10.60 -1.14
CA CYS A 46 4.93 -11.59 -2.04
C CYS A 46 6.32 -11.16 -2.57
N GLU A 47 6.50 -9.88 -2.90
CA GLU A 47 7.71 -9.32 -3.52
C GLU A 47 8.86 -9.06 -2.53
N SER A 48 8.54 -8.51 -1.36
CA SER A 48 9.53 -8.04 -0.38
C SER A 48 9.31 -8.60 1.03
N GLY A 49 8.36 -9.51 1.21
CA GLY A 49 7.94 -9.95 2.54
C GLY A 49 7.20 -8.87 3.32
N GLY A 50 6.71 -7.82 2.65
CA GLY A 50 6.02 -6.68 3.26
C GLY A 50 6.95 -5.55 3.70
N ASN A 51 8.24 -5.62 3.37
CA ASN A 51 9.21 -4.58 3.72
C ASN A 51 9.25 -3.46 2.67
N TRP A 52 8.48 -2.40 2.92
CA TRP A 52 8.40 -1.23 2.04
C TRP A 52 9.71 -0.43 1.90
N ALA A 53 10.68 -0.62 2.79
CA ALA A 53 11.98 0.05 2.77
C ALA A 53 13.12 -0.88 2.32
N ILE A 54 12.80 -2.03 1.71
CA ILE A 54 13.82 -2.99 1.30
C ILE A 54 14.77 -2.39 0.25
N ASN A 55 16.07 -2.56 0.48
CA ASN A 55 17.14 -2.17 -0.44
C ASN A 55 18.34 -3.09 -0.18
N THR A 56 18.33 -4.27 -0.80
CA THR A 56 19.37 -5.30 -0.61
C THR A 56 20.55 -5.16 -1.56
N GLY A 57 20.51 -4.19 -2.47
CA GLY A 57 21.51 -4.03 -3.53
C GLY A 57 21.32 -4.96 -4.73
N ASN A 58 20.15 -5.60 -4.88
CA ASN A 58 19.80 -6.46 -6.02
C ASN A 58 19.31 -5.68 -7.27
N GLY A 59 19.29 -4.34 -7.22
CA GLY A 59 18.80 -3.47 -8.29
C GLY A 59 17.29 -3.19 -8.27
N TYR A 60 16.59 -3.73 -7.26
CA TYR A 60 15.17 -3.48 -7.00
C TYR A 60 14.98 -2.86 -5.62
N TYR A 61 13.95 -2.03 -5.49
CA TYR A 61 13.79 -1.16 -4.34
C TYR A 61 12.34 -1.13 -3.86
N GLY A 62 12.19 -1.01 -2.55
CA GLY A 62 10.91 -0.82 -1.89
C GLY A 62 10.01 -2.04 -1.93
N GLY A 63 8.81 -1.89 -1.37
CA GLY A 63 7.90 -3.01 -1.09
C GLY A 63 7.47 -3.76 -2.35
N LEU A 64 7.35 -3.04 -3.46
CA LEU A 64 6.89 -3.56 -4.75
C LEU A 64 8.04 -3.91 -5.72
N GLN A 65 9.29 -3.88 -5.23
CA GLN A 65 10.48 -4.25 -5.99
C GLN A 65 10.59 -3.49 -7.32
N PHE A 66 10.54 -2.17 -7.28
CA PHE A 66 10.73 -1.34 -8.47
C PHE A 66 12.19 -1.34 -8.93
N SER A 67 12.42 -1.38 -10.25
CA SER A 67 13.69 -0.90 -10.80
C SER A 67 13.71 0.63 -10.82
N MET A 68 14.90 1.24 -10.75
CA MET A 68 15.01 2.71 -10.80
C MET A 68 14.48 3.31 -12.10
N SER A 69 14.66 2.62 -13.23
CA SER A 69 14.16 3.10 -14.52
C SER A 69 12.64 3.12 -14.57
N THR A 70 11.98 2.06 -14.09
CA THR A 70 10.52 1.98 -14.04
C THR A 70 9.95 2.99 -13.07
N TRP A 71 10.57 3.15 -11.89
CA TRP A 71 10.19 4.15 -10.90
C TRP A 71 10.14 5.57 -11.50
N GLN A 72 11.25 5.99 -12.11
CA GLN A 72 11.37 7.33 -12.67
C GLN A 72 10.45 7.53 -13.88
N ALA A 73 10.33 6.52 -14.74
CA ALA A 73 9.44 6.59 -15.90
C ALA A 73 7.95 6.75 -15.53
N ASN A 74 7.56 6.32 -14.32
CA ASN A 74 6.18 6.36 -13.85
C ASN A 74 5.94 7.48 -12.80
N GLY A 75 6.82 8.48 -12.78
CA GLY A 75 6.67 9.69 -11.98
C GLY A 75 7.09 9.53 -10.52
N GLY A 76 7.88 8.51 -10.20
CA GLY A 76 8.58 8.40 -8.92
C GLY A 76 9.81 9.31 -8.89
N THR A 77 10.15 9.81 -7.71
CA THR A 77 11.37 10.61 -7.47
C THR A 77 12.20 9.99 -6.36
N GLY A 78 13.51 10.27 -6.34
CA GLY A 78 14.43 9.65 -5.36
C GLY A 78 14.50 8.13 -5.49
N ASN A 79 14.86 7.45 -4.41
CA ASN A 79 14.90 5.99 -4.32
C ASN A 79 13.56 5.45 -3.81
N PRO A 80 12.93 4.44 -4.45
CA PRO A 80 11.69 3.83 -3.97
C PRO A 80 11.76 3.36 -2.52
N ALA A 81 12.91 2.84 -2.08
CA ALA A 81 13.09 2.36 -0.70
C ALA A 81 13.02 3.47 0.35
N ASP A 82 13.27 4.73 -0.05
CA ASP A 82 13.15 5.91 0.81
C ASP A 82 11.76 6.57 0.70
N ALA A 83 10.93 6.14 -0.25
CA ALA A 83 9.59 6.67 -0.47
C ALA A 83 8.57 6.01 0.46
N SER A 84 7.50 6.74 0.81
CA SER A 84 6.40 6.16 1.58
C SER A 84 5.71 5.05 0.81
N ARG A 85 5.06 4.15 1.54
CA ARG A 85 4.21 3.10 0.97
C ARG A 85 3.19 3.67 -0.01
N GLU A 86 2.52 4.76 0.36
CA GLU A 86 1.49 5.39 -0.45
C GLU A 86 2.06 5.98 -1.76
N GLU A 87 3.26 6.52 -1.71
CA GLU A 87 3.98 7.02 -2.89
C GLU A 87 4.37 5.85 -3.82
N GLN A 88 4.82 4.74 -3.24
CA GLN A 88 5.11 3.54 -4.01
C GLN A 88 3.86 2.98 -4.70
N ILE A 89 2.73 2.93 -4.00
CA ILE A 89 1.44 2.51 -4.57
C ILE A 89 0.99 3.47 -5.67
N ARG A 90 1.11 4.78 -5.49
CA ARG A 90 0.77 5.77 -6.52
C ARG A 90 1.55 5.53 -7.82
N VAL A 91 2.86 5.26 -7.72
CA VAL A 91 3.68 4.94 -8.89
C VAL A 91 3.32 3.56 -9.46
N ALA A 92 2.93 2.61 -8.61
CA ALA A 92 2.48 1.29 -9.05
C ALA A 92 1.19 1.34 -9.89
N GLU A 93 0.23 2.19 -9.49
CA GLU A 93 -0.99 2.45 -10.27
C GLU A 93 -0.66 3.07 -11.65
N ASN A 94 0.34 3.94 -11.72
CA ASN A 94 0.82 4.46 -13.02
C ASN A 94 1.45 3.35 -13.89
N VAL A 95 2.22 2.44 -13.28
CA VAL A 95 2.76 1.27 -13.99
C VAL A 95 1.63 0.36 -14.47
N LEU A 96 0.63 0.10 -13.64
CA LEU A 96 -0.53 -0.70 -14.01
C LEU A 96 -1.30 -0.08 -15.18
N ALA A 97 -1.46 1.24 -15.18
CA ALA A 97 -2.10 1.97 -16.27
C ALA A 97 -1.30 1.94 -17.57
N THR A 98 0.03 1.86 -17.52
CA THR A 98 0.91 1.91 -18.71
C THR A 98 1.27 0.53 -19.26
N GLN A 99 1.49 -0.46 -18.39
CA GLN A 99 2.01 -1.80 -18.72
C GLN A 99 0.98 -2.90 -18.48
N GLY A 100 -0.10 -2.61 -17.75
CA GLY A 100 -1.09 -3.61 -17.33
C GLY A 100 -0.58 -4.51 -16.19
N PRO A 101 -1.38 -5.51 -15.77
CA PRO A 101 -1.07 -6.39 -14.63
C PRO A 101 0.18 -7.26 -14.85
N GLY A 102 0.67 -7.34 -16.09
CA GLY A 102 1.89 -8.07 -16.44
C GLY A 102 3.18 -7.50 -15.83
N ALA A 103 3.14 -6.31 -15.23
CA ALA A 103 4.27 -5.76 -14.48
C ALA A 103 4.58 -6.55 -13.18
N TRP A 104 3.56 -7.22 -12.60
CA TRP A 104 3.71 -8.13 -11.46
C TRP A 104 3.05 -9.48 -11.78
N PRO A 105 3.65 -10.29 -12.67
CA PRO A 105 2.97 -11.46 -13.24
C PRO A 105 2.74 -12.59 -12.22
N VAL A 106 3.57 -12.67 -11.17
CA VAL A 106 3.48 -13.71 -10.14
C VAL A 106 2.74 -13.19 -8.90
N CYS A 107 3.16 -12.04 -8.38
CA CYS A 107 2.63 -11.49 -7.14
C CYS A 107 1.40 -10.59 -7.33
N GLY A 108 1.17 -10.09 -8.55
CA GLY A 108 0.08 -9.18 -8.91
C GLY A 108 -1.11 -9.84 -9.59
N ALA A 109 -1.24 -11.17 -9.52
CA ALA A 109 -2.35 -11.90 -10.15
C ALA A 109 -3.76 -11.50 -9.65
N ASN A 110 -3.84 -10.78 -8.53
CA ASN A 110 -5.09 -10.28 -7.93
C ASN A 110 -5.19 -8.74 -7.94
N LEU A 111 -4.38 -8.05 -8.74
CA LEU A 111 -4.43 -6.60 -8.94
C LEU A 111 -5.52 -6.18 -9.94
#